data_AF-A0A497KU24-F1
#
_entry.id   AF-A0A497KU24-F1
#
_cell.length_a   1.000
_cell.length_b   1.000
_cell.length_c   1.000
_cell.angle_alpha   90.00
_cell.angle_beta   90.00
_cell.angle_gamma   90.00
#
_symmetry.space_group_name_H-M   'P 1'
#
loop_
_entity.id
_entity.type
_entity.pdbx_description
1 polymer ?
#
loop_
_entity_poly.entity_id
_entity_poly.type
_entity_poly.pdbx_seq_one_letter_code
_entity_poly.pdbx_strand_id
1 'polypeptide(L)'
;MSSRFRCGLCGRSYPLGRRIRCGCGGLLEVEHEFPEDLDASIFDGRLGARNPPYNSGVWRFKELIHPTIDERYILSRGEGNTGLYGHRRLSAYVGLEGIWVKHEGENPTGSFKDRGMTVGISEARRLGVDAVICASTG
;
A
#
# COMPACT_ATOMS: atom_id res chain seq x y z
N MET A 1 -4.87 17.54 4.08
CA MET A 1 -3.97 16.38 3.96
C MET A 1 -2.82 16.75 3.05
N SER A 2 -1.59 16.44 3.45
CA SER A 2 -0.41 16.61 2.61
C SER A 2 0.43 15.35 2.63
N SER A 3 1.33 15.19 1.66
CA SER A 3 2.26 14.07 1.61
C SER A 3 3.58 14.53 1.06
N ARG A 4 4.67 14.07 1.66
CA ARG A 4 6.04 14.45 1.32
C ARG A 4 6.98 13.27 1.47
N PHE A 5 8.14 13.36 0.83
CA PHE A 5 9.24 12.49 1.16
C PHE A 5 10.03 13.07 2.33
N ARG A 6 10.47 12.22 3.26
CA ARG A 6 11.40 12.55 4.34
C ARG A 6 12.56 11.57 4.32
N CYS A 7 13.79 12.08 4.41
CA CYS A 7 14.96 11.22 4.48
C CYS A 7 15.07 10.56 5.85
N GLY A 8 15.12 9.23 5.90
CA GLY A 8 15.27 8.48 7.15
C GLY A 8 16.62 8.69 7.86
N LEU A 9 17.65 9.19 7.16
CA LEU A 9 18.97 9.44 7.74
C LEU A 9 19.18 10.88 8.22
N CYS A 10 18.83 11.87 7.41
CA CYS A 10 19.13 13.29 7.72
C CYS A 10 17.89 14.15 7.95
N GLY A 11 16.69 13.57 7.88
CA GLY A 11 15.43 14.27 8.14
C GLY A 11 15.01 15.28 7.06
N ARG A 12 15.80 15.50 6.00
CA ARG A 12 15.45 16.46 4.94
C ARG A 12 14.18 16.04 4.21
N SER A 13 13.29 17.00 3.97
CA SER A 13 12.03 16.79 3.28
C SER A 13 12.06 17.22 1.81
N TYR A 14 11.26 16.56 0.99
CA TYR A 14 11.09 16.86 -0.43
C TYR A 14 9.62 16.70 -0.83
N PRO A 15 9.13 17.42 -1.85
CA PRO A 15 7.82 17.12 -2.42
C PRO A 15 7.80 15.70 -3.01
N LEU A 16 6.62 15.09 -3.04
CA LEU A 16 6.41 13.84 -3.78
C LEU A 16 6.74 14.05 -5.26
N GLY A 17 7.28 13.01 -5.90
CA GLY A 17 7.73 13.05 -7.28
C GLY A 17 8.63 11.87 -7.60
N ARG A 18 9.54 12.06 -8.55
CA ARG A 18 10.39 10.98 -9.09
C ARG A 18 11.68 10.74 -8.30
N ARG A 19 11.86 11.41 -7.15
CA ARG A 19 13.09 11.31 -6.37
C ARG A 19 13.13 9.97 -5.63
N ILE A 20 14.24 9.23 -5.79
CA ILE A 20 14.44 7.92 -5.16
C ILE A 20 15.43 7.95 -3.98
N ARG A 21 16.24 9.01 -3.85
CA ARG A 21 17.25 9.16 -2.78
C ARG A 21 17.39 10.61 -2.33
N CYS A 22 17.81 10.78 -1.08
CA CYS A 22 18.24 12.07 -0.55
C CYS A 22 19.62 12.45 -1.09
N GLY A 23 19.95 13.76 -1.11
CA GLY A 23 21.30 14.24 -1.43
C GLY A 23 22.40 13.73 -0.49
N CYS A 24 22.06 13.25 0.71
CA CYS A 24 23.03 12.61 1.62
C CYS A 24 23.20 11.10 1.38
N GLY A 25 22.53 10.52 0.37
CA GLY A 25 22.55 9.08 0.08
C GLY A 25 21.47 8.24 0.80
N GLY A 26 20.79 8.80 1.79
CA GLY A 26 19.71 8.11 2.52
C GLY A 26 18.47 7.81 1.68
N LEU A 27 17.73 6.78 2.10
CA LEU A 27 16.43 6.42 1.54
C LEU A 27 15.36 7.43 1.94
N LEU A 28 14.35 7.56 1.09
CA LEU A 28 13.21 8.43 1.31
C LEU A 28 12.02 7.61 1.78
N GLU A 29 11.41 8.06 2.87
CA GLU A 29 10.16 7.55 3.42
C GLU A 29 9.03 8.49 3.02
N VAL A 30 7.82 7.94 2.86
CA VAL A 30 6.62 8.74 2.63
C VAL A 30 6.05 9.15 3.98
N GLU A 31 5.89 10.45 4.19
CA GLU A 31 5.29 11.01 5.40
C GLU A 31 3.99 11.71 5.00
N HIS A 32 2.90 11.35 5.69
CA HIS A 32 1.57 11.88 5.46
C HIS A 32 1.14 12.75 6.64
N GLU A 33 0.44 13.85 6.34
CA GLU A 33 -0.33 14.60 7.33
C GLU A 33 -1.80 14.19 7.19
N PHE A 34 -2.24 13.41 8.16
CA PHE A 34 -3.63 12.96 8.28
C PHE A 34 -4.46 14.03 9.01
N PRO A 35 -5.75 14.17 8.68
CA PRO A 35 -6.62 15.04 9.45
C PRO A 35 -6.91 14.37 10.80
N GLU A 36 -7.24 15.18 11.80
CA GLU A 36 -7.49 14.70 13.17
C GLU A 36 -8.74 13.81 13.27
N ASP A 37 -9.68 13.95 12.33
CA ASP A 37 -10.94 13.21 12.27
C ASP A 37 -10.87 11.93 11.43
N LEU A 38 -9.68 11.50 11.00
CA LEU A 38 -9.52 10.23 10.28
C LEU A 38 -9.78 9.04 11.22
N ASP A 39 -10.94 8.41 11.05
CA ASP A 39 -11.40 7.33 11.91
C ASP A 39 -11.43 5.96 11.21
N ALA A 40 -11.24 4.90 11.99
CA ALA A 40 -11.24 3.52 11.49
C ALA A 40 -12.59 3.10 10.88
N SER A 41 -13.71 3.67 11.34
CA SER A 41 -15.04 3.38 10.81
C SER A 41 -15.18 3.71 9.32
N ILE A 42 -14.40 4.67 8.81
CA ILE A 42 -14.34 4.98 7.37
C ILE A 42 -13.85 3.75 6.58
N PHE A 43 -12.83 3.06 7.11
CA PHE A 43 -12.26 1.88 6.46
C PHE A 43 -13.17 0.67 6.63
N ASP A 44 -13.76 0.49 7.81
CA ASP A 44 -14.69 -0.60 8.08
C ASP A 44 -15.97 -0.48 7.25
N GLY A 45 -16.47 0.73 7.01
CA GLY A 45 -17.58 0.99 6.09
C GLY A 45 -17.28 0.60 4.64
N ARG A 46 -16.00 0.46 4.27
CA ARG A 46 -15.56 -0.01 2.95
C ARG A 46 -15.24 -1.50 2.92
N LEU A 47 -15.30 -2.20 4.06
CA LEU A 47 -15.10 -3.64 4.10
C LEU A 47 -16.19 -4.35 3.28
N GLY A 48 -15.79 -5.04 2.21
CA GLY A 48 -16.74 -5.70 1.30
C GLY A 48 -17.39 -4.76 0.27
N ALA A 49 -16.91 -3.52 0.13
CA ALA A 49 -17.31 -2.64 -0.97
C ALA A 49 -17.08 -3.33 -2.32
N ARG A 50 -17.99 -3.09 -3.28
CA ARG A 50 -17.91 -3.66 -4.63
C ARG A 50 -17.52 -2.63 -5.69
N ASN A 51 -17.67 -1.36 -5.38
CA ASN A 51 -17.33 -0.26 -6.27
C ASN A 51 -15.82 0.04 -6.24
N PRO A 52 -15.18 0.15 -7.42
CA PRO A 52 -13.81 0.67 -7.51
C PRO A 52 -13.71 2.13 -7.01
N PRO A 53 -12.54 2.55 -6.51
CA PRO A 53 -11.36 1.73 -6.21
C PRO A 53 -11.47 0.98 -4.87
N TYR A 54 -12.50 1.27 -4.07
CA TYR A 54 -12.61 0.83 -2.67
C TYR A 54 -12.89 -0.67 -2.47
N ASN A 55 -13.19 -1.40 -3.55
CA ASN A 55 -13.20 -2.86 -3.54
C ASN A 55 -11.80 -3.50 -3.40
N SER A 56 -10.73 -2.72 -3.55
CA SER A 56 -9.35 -3.12 -3.23
C SER A 56 -9.07 -3.05 -1.74
N GLY A 57 -8.38 -4.06 -1.22
CA GLY A 57 -7.89 -4.07 0.16
C GLY A 57 -6.71 -3.14 0.42
N VAL A 58 -6.16 -2.49 -0.63
CA VAL A 58 -5.23 -1.36 -0.50
C VAL A 58 -6.02 -0.05 -0.50
N TRP A 59 -6.83 0.18 -1.53
CA TRP A 59 -7.50 1.47 -1.72
C TRP A 59 -8.69 1.70 -0.80
N ARG A 60 -9.22 0.68 -0.11
CA ARG A 60 -10.14 0.90 1.01
C ARG A 60 -9.53 1.78 2.11
N PHE A 61 -8.20 1.84 2.17
CA PHE A 61 -7.40 2.69 3.07
C PHE A 61 -6.73 3.86 2.33
N LYS A 62 -7.32 4.37 1.24
CA LYS A 62 -6.75 5.43 0.39
C LYS A 62 -6.12 6.57 1.19
N GLU A 63 -6.77 7.03 2.24
CA GLU A 63 -6.33 8.13 3.10
C GLU A 63 -5.01 7.84 3.82
N LEU A 64 -4.74 6.57 4.16
CA LEU A 64 -3.50 6.13 4.80
C LEU A 64 -2.36 5.87 3.80
N ILE A 65 -2.70 5.64 2.53
CA ILE A 65 -1.76 5.20 1.49
C ILE A 65 -1.34 6.35 0.59
N HIS A 66 -2.31 7.10 0.07
CA HIS A 66 -2.08 8.23 -0.82
C HIS A 66 -3.25 9.22 -0.72
N PRO A 67 -3.31 10.05 0.33
CA PRO A 67 -4.48 10.89 0.62
C PRO A 67 -4.74 11.96 -0.43
N THR A 68 -3.77 12.30 -1.28
CA THR A 68 -3.87 13.39 -2.24
C THR A 68 -4.07 12.92 -3.69
N ILE A 69 -4.09 11.61 -3.96
CA ILE A 69 -4.32 11.10 -5.30
C ILE A 69 -5.79 11.26 -5.71
N ASP A 70 -6.00 11.80 -6.91
CA ASP A 70 -7.30 11.77 -7.58
C ASP A 70 -7.59 10.33 -8.05
N GLU A 71 -8.80 9.85 -7.76
CA GLU A 71 -9.23 8.48 -8.04
C GLU A 71 -9.11 8.10 -9.51
N ARG A 72 -9.19 9.08 -10.43
CA ARG A 72 -9.00 8.84 -11.88
C ARG A 72 -7.64 8.23 -12.22
N TYR A 73 -6.63 8.42 -11.36
CA TYR A 73 -5.28 7.87 -11.56
C TYR A 73 -5.10 6.50 -10.92
N ILE A 74 -6.02 6.07 -10.05
CA ILE A 74 -5.93 4.78 -9.38
C ILE A 74 -6.11 3.65 -10.38
N LEU A 75 -5.17 2.70 -10.35
CA LEU A 75 -5.17 1.47 -11.11
C LEU A 75 -5.14 0.29 -10.14
N SER A 76 -6.23 -0.46 -10.09
CA SER A 76 -6.39 -1.60 -9.19
C SER A 76 -6.99 -2.81 -9.92
N ARG A 77 -6.63 -4.00 -9.46
CA ARG A 77 -7.25 -5.28 -9.86
C ARG A 77 -7.96 -5.96 -8.70
N GLY A 78 -8.30 -5.21 -7.65
CA GLY A 78 -8.93 -5.74 -6.44
C GLY A 78 -7.95 -6.46 -5.52
N GLU A 79 -6.65 -6.17 -5.62
CA GLU A 79 -5.63 -6.68 -4.70
C GLU A 79 -5.92 -6.33 -3.23
N GLY A 80 -5.36 -7.11 -2.32
CA GLY A 80 -5.64 -7.05 -0.89
C GLY A 80 -6.87 -7.88 -0.51
N ASN A 81 -7.41 -7.62 0.68
CA ASN A 81 -8.54 -8.38 1.26
C ASN A 81 -8.32 -9.91 1.28
N THR A 82 -7.05 -10.35 1.29
CA THR A 82 -6.63 -11.75 1.33
C THR A 82 -7.02 -12.47 2.62
N GLY A 83 -7.12 -13.79 2.58
CA GLY A 83 -7.50 -14.61 3.71
C GLY A 83 -6.56 -14.50 4.92
N LEU A 84 -7.14 -14.58 6.11
CA LEU A 84 -6.45 -14.73 7.38
C LEU A 84 -6.88 -16.07 8.00
N TYR A 85 -5.99 -17.06 7.97
CA TYR A 85 -6.33 -18.46 8.28
C TYR A 85 -5.78 -18.87 9.64
N GLY A 86 -6.65 -19.31 10.56
CA GLY A 86 -6.23 -19.93 11.81
C GLY A 86 -5.72 -21.34 11.56
N HIS A 87 -4.53 -21.69 12.08
CA HIS A 87 -3.87 -22.95 11.71
C HIS A 87 -3.55 -23.84 12.93
N ARG A 88 -4.54 -24.63 13.38
CA ARG A 88 -4.44 -25.49 14.57
C ARG A 88 -3.25 -26.45 14.58
N ARG A 89 -2.94 -27.08 13.44
CA ARG A 89 -1.79 -28.00 13.33
C ARG A 89 -0.45 -27.28 13.51
N LEU A 90 -0.36 -26.03 13.06
CA LEU A 90 0.85 -25.23 13.18
C LEU A 90 0.98 -24.73 14.62
N SER A 91 -0.13 -24.30 15.22
CA SER A 91 -0.20 -24.01 16.65
C SER A 91 0.31 -25.18 17.51
N ALA A 92 -0.16 -26.40 17.24
CA ALA A 92 0.30 -27.59 17.96
C ALA A 92 1.79 -27.89 17.71
N TYR A 93 2.27 -27.75 16.47
CA TYR A 93 3.67 -27.98 16.12
C TYR A 93 4.62 -27.01 16.82
N VAL A 94 4.27 -25.73 16.87
CA VAL A 94 5.10 -24.67 17.50
C VAL A 94 4.90 -24.62 19.02
N GLY A 95 3.83 -25.21 19.55
CA GLY A 95 3.47 -25.14 20.97
C GLY A 95 2.88 -23.78 21.38
N LEU A 96 2.27 -23.06 20.44
CA LEU A 96 1.65 -21.75 20.67
C LEU A 96 0.21 -21.72 20.18
N GLU A 97 -0.70 -21.17 20.99
CA GLU A 97 -2.07 -20.91 20.56
C GLU A 97 -2.15 -19.65 19.69
N GLY A 98 -3.24 -19.54 18.92
CA GLY A 98 -3.54 -18.31 18.17
C GLY A 98 -2.58 -18.02 17.01
N ILE A 99 -2.03 -19.05 16.35
CA ILE A 99 -1.26 -18.83 15.12
C ILE A 99 -2.23 -18.63 13.93
N TRP A 100 -2.07 -17.49 13.27
CA TRP A 100 -2.79 -17.11 12.06
C TRP A 100 -1.83 -16.89 10.91
N VAL A 101 -2.27 -17.23 9.69
CA VAL A 101 -1.51 -17.06 8.45
C VAL A 101 -2.24 -16.07 7.56
N LYS A 102 -1.58 -14.95 7.24
CA LYS A 102 -2.07 -13.97 6.27
C LYS A 102 -1.63 -14.38 4.86
N HIS A 103 -2.57 -14.86 4.04
CA HIS A 103 -2.23 -15.48 2.76
C HIS A 103 -2.11 -14.46 1.62
N GLU A 104 -0.97 -13.78 1.56
CA GLU A 104 -0.70 -12.78 0.52
C GLU A 104 -0.55 -13.35 -0.91
N GLY A 105 -0.46 -14.67 -1.05
CA GLY A 105 -0.51 -15.35 -2.35
C GLY A 105 -1.89 -15.39 -3.01
N GLU A 106 -2.95 -14.88 -2.37
CA GLU A 106 -4.30 -14.79 -2.95
C GLU A 106 -4.54 -13.48 -3.71
N ASN A 107 -3.52 -12.61 -3.76
CA ASN A 107 -3.55 -11.43 -4.62
C ASN A 107 -3.57 -11.84 -6.11
N PRO A 108 -4.02 -10.96 -7.03
CA PRO A 108 -4.20 -11.26 -8.45
C PRO A 108 -3.02 -11.92 -9.18
N THR A 109 -1.77 -11.63 -8.81
CA THR A 109 -0.56 -12.22 -9.42
C THR A 109 0.02 -13.37 -8.62
N GLY A 110 -0.60 -13.74 -7.48
CA GLY A 110 -0.06 -14.73 -6.55
C GLY A 110 1.02 -14.17 -5.62
N SER A 111 1.15 -12.85 -5.49
CA SER A 111 2.21 -12.22 -4.69
C SER A 111 1.73 -11.02 -3.87
N PHE A 112 2.34 -10.81 -2.70
CA PHE A 112 2.13 -9.60 -1.89
C PHE A 112 2.55 -8.31 -2.63
N LYS A 113 3.39 -8.42 -3.67
CA LYS A 113 3.90 -7.28 -4.45
C LYS A 113 2.77 -6.49 -5.11
N ASP A 114 1.62 -7.10 -5.37
CA ASP A 114 0.45 -6.42 -5.92
C ASP A 114 0.04 -5.20 -5.10
N ARG A 115 0.16 -5.28 -3.77
CA ARG A 115 -0.17 -4.16 -2.87
C ARG A 115 0.70 -2.94 -3.10
N GLY A 116 2.00 -3.15 -3.33
CA GLY A 116 2.93 -2.07 -3.63
C GLY A 116 2.77 -1.58 -5.07
N MET A 117 2.58 -2.51 -6.01
CA MET A 117 2.50 -2.19 -7.44
C MET A 117 1.26 -1.39 -7.78
N THR A 118 0.10 -1.66 -7.15
CA THR A 118 -1.08 -0.81 -7.40
C THR A 118 -0.82 0.66 -7.05
N VAL A 119 -0.11 0.93 -5.94
CA VAL A 119 0.25 2.30 -5.53
C VAL A 119 1.30 2.88 -6.47
N GLY A 120 2.38 2.13 -6.74
CA GLY A 120 3.48 2.58 -7.59
C GLY A 120 3.05 2.88 -9.02
N ILE A 121 2.22 2.04 -9.62
CA ILE A 121 1.70 2.24 -10.98
C ILE A 121 0.64 3.35 -11.03
N SER A 122 -0.19 3.51 -10.00
CA SER A 122 -1.11 4.66 -9.89
C SER A 122 -0.35 5.99 -9.80
N GLU A 123 0.73 6.02 -9.03
CA GLU A 123 1.61 7.19 -8.92
C GLU A 123 2.34 7.47 -10.23
N ALA A 124 2.84 6.44 -10.91
CA ALA A 124 3.43 6.55 -12.25
C ALA A 124 2.45 7.22 -13.23
N ARG A 125 1.19 6.74 -13.26
CA ARG A 125 0.12 7.33 -14.07
C ARG A 125 -0.16 8.78 -13.69
N ARG A 126 -0.22 9.11 -12.40
CA ARG A 126 -0.41 10.49 -11.90
C ARG A 126 0.72 11.42 -12.33
N LEU A 127 1.95 10.92 -12.39
CA LEU A 127 3.15 11.66 -12.83
C LEU A 127 3.30 11.75 -14.35
N GLY A 128 2.33 11.22 -15.11
CA GLY A 128 2.33 11.24 -16.58
C GLY A 128 3.53 10.54 -17.19
N VAL A 129 3.98 9.41 -16.61
CA VAL A 129 5.02 8.58 -17.23
C VAL A 129 4.37 7.61 -18.21
N ASP A 130 4.99 7.44 -19.38
CA ASP A 130 4.47 6.56 -20.43
C ASP A 130 4.88 5.10 -20.22
N ALA A 131 5.95 4.85 -19.47
CA ALA A 131 6.50 3.52 -19.25
C ALA A 131 7.16 3.37 -17.88
N VAL A 132 7.19 2.13 -17.40
CA VAL A 132 7.94 1.68 -16.22
C VAL A 132 8.83 0.50 -16.61
N ILE A 133 9.95 0.34 -15.90
CA ILE A 133 10.90 -0.75 -16.13
C ILE A 133 11.22 -1.44 -14.80
N CYS A 134 11.44 -2.75 -14.85
CA CYS A 134 11.86 -3.54 -13.70
C CYS A 134 13.07 -4.39 -14.10
N ALA A 135 14.07 -4.43 -13.23
CA ALA A 135 15.22 -5.33 -13.34
C ALA A 135 15.13 -6.39 -12.23
N SER A 136 14.10 -7.24 -12.30
CA SER A 136 13.91 -8.41 -11.45
C SER A 136 13.37 -9.56 -12.28
N THR A 137 13.60 -10.80 -11.83
CA THR A 137 13.05 -12.02 -12.45
C THR A 137 11.79 -12.53 -11.74
N GLY A 138 11.38 -11.90 -10.63
CA GLY A 138 10.21 -12.30 -9.82
C GLY A 138 10.07 -11.53 -8.52
#